data_AF-A0A923CIQ2-F1
#
_entry.id   AF-A0A923CIQ2-F1
#
_cell.length_a   1.000
_cell.length_b   1.000
_cell.length_c   1.000
_cell.angle_alpha   90.00
_cell.angle_beta   90.00
_cell.angle_gamma   90.00
#
_symmetry.space_group_name_H-M   'P 1'
#
loop_
_entity.id
_entity.type
_entity.pdbx_description
1 polymer ?
#
loop_
_entity_poly.entity_id
_entity_poly.type
_entity_poly.pdbx_seq_one_letter_code
_entity_poly.pdbx_strand_id
1 'polypeptide(L)'
;MNYHQLQTAELQPPPDFSSVAQQFQKQPAKLHLLHGHSGVFTVGLIIGSASQQPIAVIDGATRFNSYTLSKVAAYLGIPAKALLHRTHVTRSFTAFQTEAAITTKLPSFLATHQCRIVVILGLLDTYYDEQVKPYECLKSLQRIVNTLKELVKQNIHVLIADIEVADPPKGKENLFKLVKDAADDVAILEINENGFRLKGENNYGTKQRYIHARHR
;
A
#
# COMPACT_ATOMS: atom_id res chain seq x y z
N MET A 1 -20.99 -14.63 -14.82
CA MET A 1 -19.56 -14.81 -14.54
C MET A 1 -19.45 -15.38 -13.13
N ASN A 2 -18.82 -16.55 -12.96
CA ASN A 2 -18.92 -17.32 -11.72
C ASN A 2 -17.85 -16.85 -10.70
N TYR A 3 -18.21 -16.74 -9.42
CA TYR A 3 -17.39 -16.14 -8.35
C TYR A 3 -16.01 -16.82 -8.18
N HIS A 4 -15.89 -18.09 -8.56
CA HIS A 4 -14.65 -18.87 -8.51
C HIS A 4 -13.65 -18.59 -9.64
N GLN A 5 -14.06 -17.93 -10.75
CA GLN A 5 -13.14 -17.56 -11.84
C GLN A 5 -12.41 -16.24 -11.58
N LEU A 6 -12.87 -15.42 -10.61
CA LEU A 6 -12.22 -14.16 -10.23
C LEU A 6 -11.00 -14.37 -9.30
N GLN A 7 -10.86 -15.54 -8.67
CA GLN A 7 -9.70 -15.89 -7.84
C GLN A 7 -8.46 -16.31 -8.65
N THR A 8 -8.62 -16.56 -9.95
CA THR A 8 -7.56 -17.06 -10.85
C THR A 8 -7.30 -16.13 -12.03
N ALA A 9 -7.82 -14.90 -12.02
CA ALA A 9 -7.41 -13.89 -12.99
C ALA A 9 -5.88 -13.73 -12.87
N GLU A 10 -5.17 -14.25 -13.87
CA GLU A 10 -3.73 -14.10 -13.98
C GLU A 10 -3.39 -12.62 -13.83
N LEU A 11 -2.50 -12.31 -12.90
CA LEU A 11 -1.98 -10.98 -12.68
C LEU A 11 -1.29 -10.53 -13.96
N GLN A 12 -2.03 -9.91 -14.88
CA GLN A 12 -1.48 -9.04 -15.91
C GLN A 12 -1.59 -7.61 -15.37
N PRO A 13 -0.50 -7.06 -14.82
CA PRO A 13 -0.52 -5.71 -14.27
C PRO A 13 -0.56 -4.70 -15.43
N PRO A 14 -1.24 -3.55 -15.28
CA PRO A 14 -1.34 -2.55 -16.33
C PRO A 14 0.01 -2.12 -16.93
N PRO A 15 0.09 -1.88 -18.26
CA PRO A 15 1.36 -1.61 -18.97
C PRO A 15 2.16 -0.37 -18.53
N ASP A 16 1.63 0.51 -17.67
CA ASP A 16 2.24 1.81 -17.30
C ASP A 16 2.77 1.86 -15.85
N PHE A 17 3.13 0.72 -15.25
CA PHE A 17 3.73 0.73 -13.91
C PHE A 17 5.12 1.38 -13.86
N SER A 18 5.82 1.47 -14.99
CA SER A 18 7.12 2.13 -15.07
C SER A 18 7.06 3.60 -14.66
N SER A 19 5.98 4.31 -14.99
CA SER A 19 5.82 5.72 -14.60
C SER A 19 5.54 5.87 -13.10
N VAL A 20 4.84 4.91 -12.48
CA VAL A 20 4.60 4.86 -11.03
C VAL A 20 5.88 4.51 -10.27
N ALA A 21 6.66 3.53 -10.74
CA ALA A 21 7.96 3.18 -10.15
C ALA A 21 8.93 4.37 -10.13
N GLN A 22 8.92 5.19 -11.17
CA GLN A 22 9.70 6.43 -11.23
C GLN A 22 9.26 7.47 -10.19
N GLN A 23 8.02 7.43 -9.69
CA GLN A 23 7.57 8.34 -8.62
C GLN A 23 8.28 8.04 -7.30
N PHE A 24 8.50 6.77 -6.98
CA PHE A 24 9.23 6.32 -5.78
C PHE A 24 10.75 6.59 -5.83
N GLN A 25 11.24 7.13 -6.94
CA GLN A 25 12.61 7.63 -7.09
C GLN A 25 12.70 9.16 -7.08
N LYS A 26 11.57 9.86 -7.23
CA LYS A 26 11.51 11.32 -7.25
C LYS A 26 11.54 11.89 -5.84
N GLN A 27 12.09 13.10 -5.74
CA GLN A 27 12.01 13.94 -4.56
C GLN A 27 11.07 15.13 -4.84
N PRO A 28 10.32 15.62 -3.85
CA PRO A 28 10.24 15.10 -2.48
C PRO A 28 9.50 13.75 -2.41
N ALA A 29 9.79 12.96 -1.37
CA ALA A 29 9.01 11.76 -1.07
C ALA A 29 7.54 12.10 -0.74
N LYS A 30 6.67 11.10 -0.84
CA LYS A 30 5.23 11.27 -0.60
C LYS A 30 4.61 10.10 0.18
N LEU A 31 3.46 10.39 0.80
CA LEU A 31 2.52 9.41 1.33
C LEU A 31 1.47 9.11 0.25
N HIS A 32 1.50 7.91 -0.29
CA HIS A 32 0.58 7.42 -1.30
C HIS A 32 -0.47 6.50 -0.69
N LEU A 33 -1.72 6.64 -1.12
CA LEU A 33 -2.79 5.67 -0.87
C LEU A 33 -3.19 4.98 -2.17
N LEU A 34 -3.16 3.65 -2.17
CA LEU A 34 -3.69 2.78 -3.22
C LEU A 34 -4.87 2.00 -2.63
N HIS A 35 -6.07 2.15 -3.19
CA HIS A 35 -7.25 1.43 -2.71
C HIS A 35 -8.15 0.92 -3.83
N GLY A 36 -9.19 0.15 -3.50
CA GLY A 36 -10.15 -0.39 -4.49
C GLY A 36 -10.17 -1.92 -4.50
N HIS A 37 -10.04 -2.52 -5.68
CA HIS A 37 -10.11 -3.98 -5.86
C HIS A 37 -9.06 -4.72 -5.00
N SER A 38 -9.35 -5.95 -4.54
CA SER A 38 -8.47 -6.73 -3.66
C SER A 38 -7.05 -7.00 -4.17
N GLY A 39 -6.81 -6.81 -5.47
CA GLY A 39 -5.48 -6.83 -6.10
C GLY A 39 -4.53 -5.73 -5.61
N VAL A 40 -5.01 -4.73 -4.86
CA VAL A 40 -4.22 -3.60 -4.34
C VAL A 40 -2.98 -4.06 -3.56
N PHE A 41 -3.05 -5.16 -2.82
CA PHE A 41 -1.91 -5.64 -2.04
C PHE A 41 -0.77 -6.13 -2.94
N THR A 42 -1.10 -6.87 -4.00
CA THR A 42 -0.08 -7.35 -4.95
C THR A 42 0.46 -6.20 -5.77
N VAL A 43 -0.42 -5.31 -6.24
CA VAL A 43 -0.01 -4.10 -6.96
C VAL A 43 0.86 -3.19 -6.09
N GLY A 44 0.54 -3.05 -4.80
CA GLY A 44 1.36 -2.29 -3.85
C GLY A 44 2.77 -2.87 -3.71
N LEU A 45 2.90 -4.20 -3.64
CA LEU A 45 4.20 -4.87 -3.64
C LEU A 45 4.97 -4.68 -4.95
N ILE A 46 4.29 -4.74 -6.10
CA ILE A 46 4.89 -4.44 -7.41
C ILE A 46 5.45 -3.03 -7.42
N ILE A 47 4.64 -2.04 -7.03
CA ILE A 47 5.05 -0.62 -7.01
C ILE A 47 6.24 -0.41 -6.09
N GLY A 48 6.16 -0.88 -4.83
CA GLY A 48 7.25 -0.70 -3.87
C GLY A 48 8.55 -1.38 -4.32
N SER A 49 8.44 -2.53 -4.98
CA SER A 49 9.59 -3.34 -5.41
C SER A 49 10.20 -2.88 -6.75
N ALA A 50 9.51 -2.04 -7.53
CA ALA A 50 9.91 -1.69 -8.90
C ALA A 50 11.20 -0.87 -8.97
N SER A 51 11.53 -0.12 -7.91
CA SER A 51 12.83 0.59 -7.81
C SER A 51 14.01 -0.37 -7.60
N GLN A 52 13.73 -1.64 -7.27
CA GLN A 52 14.68 -2.66 -6.88
C GLN A 52 15.52 -2.30 -5.64
N GLN A 53 15.14 -1.28 -4.87
CA GLN A 53 15.77 -0.93 -3.60
C GLN A 53 15.20 -1.78 -2.46
N PRO A 54 15.88 -1.83 -1.29
CA PRO A 54 15.29 -2.44 -0.10
C PRO A 54 13.96 -1.79 0.29
N ILE A 55 12.96 -2.61 0.60
CA ILE A 55 11.64 -2.18 1.05
C ILE A 55 11.35 -2.70 2.46
N ALA A 56 10.63 -1.88 3.24
CA ALA A 56 10.06 -2.26 4.51
C ALA A 56 8.56 -2.50 4.30
N VAL A 57 8.06 -3.67 4.68
CA VAL A 57 6.67 -4.07 4.54
C VAL A 57 6.05 -4.21 5.92
N ILE A 58 4.93 -3.54 6.14
CA ILE A 58 4.08 -3.73 7.31
C ILE A 58 2.80 -4.40 6.82
N ASP A 59 2.55 -5.61 7.28
CA ASP A 59 1.43 -6.43 6.83
C ASP A 59 0.40 -6.59 7.96
N GLY A 60 -0.62 -5.73 7.93
CA GLY A 60 -1.76 -5.76 8.85
C GLY A 60 -2.93 -6.60 8.32
N ALA A 61 -3.00 -6.83 7.01
CA ALA A 61 -4.02 -7.66 6.35
C ALA A 61 -3.65 -9.14 6.22
N THR A 62 -2.46 -9.55 6.69
CA THR A 62 -1.93 -10.91 6.50
C THR A 62 -1.83 -11.32 5.02
N ARG A 63 -1.48 -10.38 4.15
CA ARG A 63 -1.43 -10.53 2.68
C ARG A 63 -0.05 -10.83 2.14
N PHE A 64 1.01 -10.55 2.90
CA PHE A 64 2.36 -10.83 2.47
C PHE A 64 2.64 -12.34 2.51
N ASN A 65 3.11 -12.91 1.39
CA ASN A 65 3.68 -14.25 1.36
C ASN A 65 4.75 -14.38 0.26
N SER A 66 5.66 -15.35 0.41
CA SER A 66 6.81 -15.54 -0.48
C SER A 66 6.41 -15.97 -1.90
N TYR A 67 5.27 -16.63 -2.06
CA TYR A 67 4.77 -17.03 -3.38
C TYR A 67 4.28 -15.82 -4.18
N THR A 68 3.50 -14.93 -3.57
CA THR A 68 3.13 -13.63 -4.16
C THR A 68 4.37 -12.83 -4.51
N LEU A 69 5.35 -12.74 -3.60
CA LEU A 69 6.60 -12.02 -3.87
C LEU A 69 7.39 -12.63 -5.04
N SER A 70 7.35 -13.96 -5.20
CA SER A 70 8.00 -14.63 -6.34
C SER A 70 7.33 -14.30 -7.67
N LYS A 71 5.99 -14.16 -7.69
CA LYS A 71 5.25 -13.67 -8.87
C LYS A 71 5.59 -12.21 -9.17
N VAL A 72 5.68 -11.37 -8.16
CA VAL A 72 6.13 -9.97 -8.30
C VAL A 72 7.54 -9.91 -8.89
N ALA A 73 8.45 -10.75 -8.40
CA ALA A 73 9.82 -10.82 -8.90
C ALA A 73 9.86 -11.24 -10.39
N ALA A 74 9.13 -12.29 -10.77
CA ALA A 74 9.00 -12.73 -12.15
C ALA A 74 8.47 -11.62 -13.05
N TYR A 75 7.43 -10.89 -12.60
CA TYR A 75 6.87 -9.75 -13.32
C TYR A 75 7.88 -8.62 -13.53
N LEU A 76 8.67 -8.30 -12.51
CA LEU A 76 9.69 -7.24 -12.60
C LEU A 76 10.99 -7.68 -13.29
N GLY A 77 11.09 -8.95 -13.72
CA GLY A 77 12.33 -9.51 -14.28
C GLY A 77 13.46 -9.61 -13.24
N ILE A 78 13.14 -9.73 -11.95
CA ILE A 78 14.09 -9.79 -10.83
C ILE A 78 14.17 -11.24 -10.34
N PRO A 79 15.37 -11.78 -10.00
CA PRO A 79 15.45 -13.06 -9.31
C PRO A 79 14.68 -13.05 -7.98
N ALA A 80 13.76 -13.99 -7.78
CA ALA A 80 12.90 -14.04 -6.58
C ALA A 80 13.70 -14.01 -5.26
N LYS A 81 14.83 -14.73 -5.21
CA LYS A 81 15.74 -14.72 -4.05
C LYS A 81 16.30 -13.31 -3.79
N ALA A 82 16.66 -12.57 -4.83
CA ALA A 82 17.18 -11.22 -4.69
C ALA A 82 16.11 -10.25 -4.16
N LEU A 83 14.87 -10.35 -4.66
CA LEU A 83 13.77 -9.52 -4.14
C LEU A 83 13.44 -9.86 -2.68
N LEU A 84 13.43 -11.16 -2.33
CA LEU A 84 13.21 -11.60 -0.95
C LEU A 84 14.27 -11.05 0.01
N HIS A 85 15.56 -11.09 -0.36
CA HIS A 85 16.64 -10.52 0.45
C HIS A 85 16.55 -9.00 0.65
N ARG A 86 15.86 -8.29 -0.24
CA ARG A 86 15.63 -6.84 -0.17
C ARG A 86 14.33 -6.47 0.55
N THR A 87 13.53 -7.45 0.95
CA THR A 87 12.21 -7.22 1.53
C THR A 87 12.24 -7.53 3.03
N HIS A 88 12.07 -6.50 3.86
CA HIS A 88 11.96 -6.63 5.30
C HIS A 88 10.50 -6.57 5.69
N VAL A 89 9.94 -7.64 6.25
CA VAL A 89 8.51 -7.69 6.59
C VAL A 89 8.30 -7.80 8.09
N THR A 90 7.32 -7.05 8.60
CA THR A 90 6.73 -7.29 9.92
C THR A 90 5.23 -7.50 9.75
N ARG A 91 4.67 -8.43 10.52
CA ARG A 91 3.23 -8.68 10.57
C ARG A 91 2.66 -8.19 11.88
N SER A 92 1.48 -7.60 11.83
CA SER A 92 0.68 -7.24 12.99
C SER A 92 -0.69 -7.90 12.90
N PHE A 93 -1.18 -8.39 14.03
CA PHE A 93 -2.47 -9.08 14.14
C PHE A 93 -3.49 -8.28 14.95
N THR A 94 -3.08 -7.16 15.55
CA THR A 94 -3.94 -6.28 16.34
C THR A 94 -3.63 -4.81 16.07
N ALA A 95 -4.59 -3.92 16.31
CA ALA A 95 -4.39 -2.48 16.15
C ALA A 95 -3.20 -1.96 16.98
N PHE A 96 -3.03 -2.46 18.21
CA PHE A 96 -1.89 -2.11 19.06
C PHE A 96 -0.54 -2.55 18.48
N GLN A 97 -0.49 -3.74 17.86
CA GLN A 97 0.72 -4.21 17.19
C GLN A 97 1.01 -3.40 15.93
N THR A 98 -0.01 -3.06 15.14
CA THR A 98 0.11 -2.20 13.95
C THR A 98 0.62 -0.82 14.33
N GLU A 99 0.06 -0.23 15.38
CA GLU A 99 0.53 1.04 15.93
C GLU A 99 2.00 0.94 16.34
N ALA A 100 2.36 0.01 17.22
CA ALA A 100 3.75 -0.11 17.69
C ALA A 100 4.74 -0.42 16.55
N ALA A 101 4.31 -1.18 15.54
CA ALA A 101 5.12 -1.45 14.35
C ALA A 101 5.44 -0.15 13.61
N ILE A 102 4.46 0.73 13.43
CA ILE A 102 4.62 1.98 12.67
C ILE A 102 5.23 3.10 13.52
N THR A 103 4.76 3.34 14.73
CA THR A 103 5.13 4.52 15.53
C THR A 103 6.47 4.36 16.25
N THR A 104 6.92 3.11 16.46
CA THR A 104 8.10 2.82 17.27
C THR A 104 9.14 1.98 16.52
N LYS A 105 8.74 0.83 15.98
CA LYS A 105 9.71 -0.11 15.38
C LYS A 105 10.20 0.37 14.01
N LEU A 106 9.31 0.90 13.18
CA LEU A 106 9.64 1.34 11.83
C LEU A 106 10.66 2.49 11.81
N PRO A 107 10.51 3.60 12.57
CA PRO A 107 11.53 4.65 12.65
C PRO A 107 12.90 4.12 13.06
N SER A 108 12.97 3.28 14.10
CA SER A 108 14.22 2.67 14.57
C SER A 108 14.87 1.75 13.52
N PHE A 109 14.05 0.99 12.79
CA PHE A 109 14.51 0.16 11.69
C PHE A 109 15.09 1.01 10.55
N LEU A 110 14.37 2.05 10.13
CA LEU A 110 14.79 2.95 9.03
C LEU A 110 16.03 3.77 9.37
N ALA A 111 16.27 4.08 10.66
CA ALA A 111 17.49 4.76 11.10
C ALA A 111 18.76 3.92 10.92
N THR A 112 18.63 2.58 10.83
CA THR A 112 19.76 1.65 10.75
C THR A 112 19.85 0.92 9.41
N HIS A 113 18.80 0.98 8.58
CA HIS A 113 18.71 0.29 7.30
C HIS A 113 18.47 1.29 6.17
N GLN A 114 19.16 1.12 5.03
CA GLN A 114 19.01 1.99 3.86
C GLN A 114 17.74 1.68 3.07
N CYS A 115 16.58 1.73 3.74
CA CYS A 115 15.28 1.53 3.14
C CYS A 115 14.58 2.89 2.99
N ARG A 116 14.23 3.25 1.75
CA ARG A 116 13.56 4.52 1.43
C ARG A 116 12.11 4.35 0.97
N ILE A 117 11.60 3.12 1.01
CA ILE A 117 10.26 2.77 0.57
C ILE A 117 9.61 1.88 1.62
N VAL A 118 8.52 2.36 2.20
CA VAL A 118 7.66 1.62 3.11
C VAL A 118 6.38 1.24 2.37
N VAL A 119 6.01 -0.04 2.43
CA VAL A 119 4.73 -0.55 1.90
C VAL A 119 3.91 -1.07 3.08
N ILE A 120 2.72 -0.51 3.26
CA ILE A 120 1.77 -0.94 4.31
C ILE A 120 0.63 -1.67 3.61
N LEU A 121 0.43 -2.95 3.93
CA LEU A 121 -0.64 -3.78 3.41
C LEU A 121 -1.74 -3.89 4.45
N GLY A 122 -2.87 -3.22 4.19
CA GLY A 122 -4.04 -3.21 5.07
C GLY A 122 -3.75 -2.51 6.39
N LEU A 123 -3.64 -1.18 6.34
CA LEU A 123 -3.40 -0.39 7.54
C LEU A 123 -4.58 -0.50 8.51
N LEU A 124 -5.80 -0.51 7.96
CA LEU A 124 -7.03 -0.47 8.73
C LEU A 124 -7.64 -1.84 9.05
N ASP A 125 -7.17 -2.95 8.45
CA ASP A 125 -7.69 -4.30 8.70
C ASP A 125 -7.80 -4.62 10.20
N THR A 126 -6.72 -4.37 10.95
CA THR A 126 -6.69 -4.62 12.41
C THR A 126 -7.50 -3.61 13.24
N TYR A 127 -7.88 -2.47 12.66
CA TYR A 127 -8.66 -1.43 13.34
C TYR A 127 -10.16 -1.68 13.25
N TYR A 128 -10.63 -2.50 12.32
CA TYR A 128 -12.04 -2.87 12.21
C TYR A 128 -12.46 -4.00 13.14
N ASP A 129 -11.58 -4.49 14.01
CA ASP A 129 -11.94 -5.38 15.11
C ASP A 129 -12.86 -4.66 16.11
N GLU A 130 -14.06 -5.20 16.35
CA GLU A 130 -15.08 -4.62 17.26
C GLU A 130 -14.58 -4.44 18.70
N GLN A 131 -13.56 -5.19 19.12
CA GLN A 131 -13.01 -5.11 20.47
C GLN A 131 -12.23 -3.80 20.72
N VAL A 132 -11.75 -3.13 19.67
CA VAL A 132 -11.00 -1.87 19.79
C VAL A 132 -11.97 -0.71 19.78
N LYS A 133 -11.97 0.12 20.82
CA LYS A 133 -12.93 1.23 20.94
C LYS A 133 -12.69 2.28 19.85
N PRO A 134 -13.75 2.90 19.30
CA PRO A 134 -13.62 3.93 18.25
C PRO A 134 -12.65 5.07 18.58
N TYR A 135 -12.68 5.60 19.80
CA TYR A 135 -11.78 6.69 20.19
C TYR A 135 -10.30 6.24 20.25
N GLU A 136 -10.04 4.98 20.58
CA GLU A 136 -8.69 4.41 20.62
C GLU A 136 -8.16 4.25 19.20
N CYS A 137 -9.00 3.77 18.29
CA CYS A 137 -8.71 3.70 16.86
C CYS A 137 -8.32 5.07 16.31
N LEU A 138 -9.12 6.10 16.58
CA LEU A 138 -8.86 7.45 16.08
C LEU A 138 -7.55 8.03 16.62
N LYS A 139 -7.32 7.95 17.94
CA LYS A 139 -6.08 8.46 18.57
C LYS A 139 -4.84 7.72 18.06
N SER A 140 -4.95 6.40 17.90
CA SER A 140 -3.88 5.55 17.38
C SER A 140 -3.57 5.87 15.91
N LEU A 141 -4.59 5.98 15.07
CA LEU A 141 -4.44 6.31 13.65
C LEU A 141 -3.86 7.72 13.43
N GLN A 142 -4.22 8.70 14.27
CA GLN A 142 -3.59 10.02 14.27
C GLN A 142 -2.08 9.96 14.55
N ARG A 143 -1.65 9.14 15.52
CA ARG A 143 -0.23 8.92 15.80
C ARG A 143 0.48 8.26 14.63
N ILE A 144 -0.12 7.23 14.04
CA ILE A 144 0.37 6.59 12.81
C ILE A 144 0.57 7.62 11.70
N VAL A 145 -0.46 8.40 11.35
CA VAL A 145 -0.39 9.38 10.26
C VAL A 145 0.69 10.42 10.53
N ASN A 146 0.82 10.90 11.76
CA ASN A 146 1.89 11.82 12.13
C ASN A 146 3.27 11.18 11.92
N THR A 147 3.48 9.94 12.37
CA THR A 147 4.74 9.22 12.11
C THR A 147 5.01 9.07 10.61
N LEU A 148 4.02 8.67 9.82
CA LEU A 148 4.20 8.51 8.37
C LEU A 148 4.58 9.84 7.69
N LYS A 149 3.96 10.95 8.10
CA LYS A 149 4.32 12.29 7.62
C LYS A 149 5.74 12.69 8.00
N GLU A 150 6.21 12.33 9.20
CA GLU A 150 7.61 12.55 9.58
C GLU A 150 8.59 11.70 8.76
N LEU A 151 8.22 10.46 8.41
CA LEU A 151 9.03 9.65 7.48
C LEU A 151 9.12 10.27 6.09
N VAL A 152 8.00 10.79 5.58
CA VAL A 152 7.96 11.51 4.29
C VAL A 152 8.88 12.74 4.31
N LYS A 153 8.88 13.52 5.40
CA LYS A 153 9.82 14.65 5.57
C LYS A 153 11.28 14.23 5.59
N GLN A 154 11.56 13.00 6.03
CA GLN A 154 12.89 12.37 5.96
C GLN A 154 13.20 11.76 4.58
N ASN A 155 12.40 12.07 3.57
CA ASN A 155 12.53 11.62 2.19
C ASN A 155 12.38 10.09 2.05
N ILE A 156 11.46 9.50 2.82
CA ILE A 156 11.06 8.10 2.75
C ILE A 156 9.66 8.04 2.16
N HIS A 157 9.52 7.35 1.02
CA HIS A 157 8.22 7.13 0.39
C HIS A 157 7.41 6.12 1.20
N VAL A 158 6.13 6.40 1.38
CA VAL A 158 5.20 5.49 2.05
C VAL A 158 4.05 5.18 1.10
N LEU A 159 3.80 3.90 0.86
CA LEU A 159 2.66 3.42 0.09
C LEU A 159 1.73 2.61 1.01
N ILE A 160 0.53 3.10 1.23
CA ILE A 160 -0.54 2.36 1.88
C ILE A 160 -1.37 1.68 0.78
N ALA A 161 -1.44 0.35 0.80
CA ALA A 161 -2.35 -0.44 -0.02
C ALA A 161 -3.46 -0.98 0.89
N ASP A 162 -4.69 -0.52 0.70
CA ASP A 162 -5.81 -0.82 1.59
C ASP A 162 -7.12 -1.03 0.83
N ILE A 163 -8.11 -1.67 1.47
CA ILE A 163 -9.45 -1.84 0.90
C ILE A 163 -10.42 -1.00 1.74
N GLU A 164 -11.17 -0.13 1.07
CA GLU A 164 -12.25 0.60 1.72
C GLU A 164 -13.38 -0.37 2.07
N VAL A 165 -13.70 -0.46 3.37
CA VAL A 165 -14.78 -1.30 3.87
C VAL A 165 -16.11 -0.56 3.65
N ALA A 166 -17.04 -1.21 2.96
CA ALA A 166 -18.34 -0.61 2.63
C ALA A 166 -19.25 -0.38 3.85
N ASP A 167 -19.17 -1.28 4.84
CA ASP A 167 -19.94 -1.21 6.10
C ASP A 167 -18.98 -1.33 7.30
N PRO A 168 -18.28 -0.24 7.67
CA PRO A 168 -17.35 -0.26 8.80
C PRO A 168 -18.11 -0.32 10.14
N PRO A 169 -17.53 -0.95 11.18
CA PRO A 169 -18.13 -0.98 12.51
C PRO A 169 -18.48 0.40 13.05
N LYS A 170 -19.55 0.47 13.84
CA LYS A 170 -20.08 1.73 14.41
C LYS A 170 -18.99 2.55 15.11
N GLY A 171 -18.88 3.82 14.74
CA GLY A 171 -17.90 4.77 15.24
C GLY A 171 -16.55 4.75 14.51
N LYS A 172 -16.35 3.85 13.54
CA LYS A 172 -15.11 3.70 12.75
C LYS A 172 -15.26 4.10 11.28
N GLU A 173 -16.38 4.74 10.93
CA GLU A 173 -16.76 5.13 9.58
C GLU A 173 -15.74 6.10 8.96
N ASN A 174 -15.13 6.95 9.80
CA ASN A 174 -14.20 7.98 9.34
C ASN A 174 -12.73 7.53 9.24
N LEU A 175 -12.40 6.28 9.61
CA LEU A 175 -10.99 5.84 9.64
C LEU A 175 -10.36 5.85 8.24
N PHE A 176 -11.06 5.31 7.24
CA PHE A 176 -10.58 5.30 5.86
C PHE A 176 -10.43 6.72 5.30
N LYS A 177 -11.42 7.57 5.55
CA LYS A 177 -11.37 8.99 5.17
C LYS A 177 -10.15 9.70 5.77
N LEU A 178 -9.83 9.43 7.04
CA LEU A 178 -8.66 10.03 7.69
C LEU A 178 -7.35 9.65 6.99
N VAL A 179 -7.18 8.37 6.61
CA VAL A 179 -6.02 7.92 5.84
C VAL A 179 -5.99 8.58 4.45
N LYS A 180 -7.13 8.63 3.77
CA LYS A 180 -7.27 9.25 2.45
C LYS A 180 -6.95 10.75 2.45
N ASP A 181 -7.47 11.48 3.43
CA ASP A 181 -7.20 12.92 3.61
C ASP A 181 -5.73 13.20 3.96
N ALA A 182 -5.05 12.23 4.59
CA ALA A 182 -3.65 12.35 4.96
C ALA A 182 -2.68 12.11 3.80
N ALA A 183 -3.11 11.38 2.75
CA ALA A 183 -2.29 11.02 1.61
C ALA A 183 -2.04 12.21 0.66
N ASP A 184 -0.82 12.32 0.16
CA ASP A 184 -0.43 13.32 -0.84
C ASP A 184 -1.00 12.98 -2.22
N ASP A 185 -0.98 11.69 -2.58
CA ASP A 185 -1.56 11.16 -3.81
C ASP A 185 -2.45 9.95 -3.49
N VAL A 186 -3.62 9.86 -4.13
CA VAL A 186 -4.54 8.74 -4.01
C VAL A 186 -4.74 8.08 -5.37
N ALA A 187 -4.73 6.75 -5.41
CA ALA A 187 -4.99 5.97 -6.61
C ALA A 187 -6.01 4.85 -6.31
N ILE A 188 -6.94 4.66 -7.24
CA ILE A 188 -7.92 3.57 -7.20
C ILE A 188 -7.49 2.48 -8.17
N LEU A 189 -7.46 1.24 -7.69
CA LEU A 189 -7.36 0.04 -8.50
C LEU A 189 -8.75 -0.44 -8.89
N GLU A 190 -9.06 -0.33 -10.18
CA GLU A 190 -10.28 -0.85 -10.80
C GLU A 190 -9.93 -2.12 -11.59
N ILE A 191 -10.90 -3.04 -11.71
CA ILE A 191 -10.80 -4.18 -12.63
C ILE A 191 -11.50 -3.81 -13.95
N ASN A 192 -10.90 -4.20 -15.07
CA ASN A 192 -11.49 -4.09 -16.40
C ASN A 192 -11.34 -5.41 -17.16
N GLU A 193 -11.89 -5.46 -18.37
CA GLU A 193 -11.86 -6.66 -19.24
C GLU A 193 -10.42 -7.16 -19.54
N ASN A 194 -9.42 -6.29 -19.42
CA ASN A 194 -8.03 -6.55 -19.74
C ASN A 194 -7.12 -6.63 -18.50
N GLY A 195 -7.69 -6.79 -17.30
CA GLY A 195 -6.95 -6.88 -16.03
C GLY A 195 -7.18 -5.69 -15.11
N PHE A 196 -6.11 -5.10 -14.59
CA PHE A 196 -6.19 -4.00 -13.63
C PHE A 196 -5.95 -2.63 -14.28
N ARG A 197 -6.56 -1.59 -13.71
CA ARG A 197 -6.34 -0.20 -14.09
C ARG A 197 -6.16 0.67 -12.85
N LEU A 198 -5.16 1.55 -12.89
CA LEU A 198 -4.99 2.60 -11.88
C LEU A 198 -5.64 3.91 -12.34
N LYS A 199 -6.41 4.52 -11.45
CA LYS A 199 -7.03 5.83 -11.64
C LYS A 199 -6.57 6.76 -10.52
N GLY A 200 -5.86 7.83 -10.87
CA GLY A 200 -5.44 8.83 -9.89
C GLY A 200 -6.60 9.74 -9.45
N GLU A 201 -6.70 9.99 -8.15
CA GLU A 201 -7.51 11.02 -7.54
C GLU A 201 -6.57 12.12 -7.03
N ASN A 202 -6.46 13.24 -7.76
CA ASN A 202 -5.68 14.38 -7.28
C ASN A 202 -6.52 15.15 -6.25
N ASN A 203 -5.96 15.36 -5.04
CA ASN A 203 -6.56 16.18 -3.98
C ASN A 203 -6.60 17.70 -4.29
N TYR A 204 -6.20 18.11 -5.49
CA TYR A 204 -6.39 19.45 -6.02
C TYR A 204 -7.17 19.36 -7.34
N GLY A 205 -8.45 19.76 -7.28
CA GLY A 205 -9.31 20.14 -8.41
C GLY A 205 -9.11 19.36 -9.70
N THR A 206 -9.94 18.33 -9.91
CA THR A 206 -10.45 17.91 -11.22
C THR A 206 -9.47 18.04 -12.41
N LYS A 207 -8.32 17.37 -12.34
CA LYS A 207 -7.58 16.97 -13.54
C LYS A 207 -7.40 15.47 -13.54
N GLN A 208 -8.36 14.81 -14.17
CA GLN A 208 -8.33 13.40 -14.53
C GLN A 208 -7.09 13.16 -15.41
N ARG A 209 -6.08 12.47 -14.89
CA ARG A 209 -5.01 11.90 -15.73
C ARG A 209 -5.44 10.52 -16.16
N TYR A 210 -5.94 10.44 -17.39
CA TYR A 210 -6.17 9.18 -18.07
C TYR A 210 -4.82 8.61 -18.49
N ILE A 211 -4.37 7.57 -17.81
CA ILE A 211 -3.35 6.68 -18.35
C ILE A 211 -4.09 5.73 -19.31
N HIS A 212 -3.98 6.00 -20.61
CA HIS A 212 -4.45 5.09 -21.66
C HIS A 212 -3.27 4.26 -22.16
N ALA A 213 -3.31 2.95 -21.91
CA ALA A 213 -2.43 2.00 -22.57
C ALA A 213 -3.03 1.66 -23.94
N ARG A 214 -2.34 2.01 -25.03
CA ARG A 214 -2.62 1.48 -26.37
C ARG A 214 -1.67 0.33 -26.65
N HIS A 215 -2.22 -0.78 -27.13
CA HIS A 215 -1.46 -1.86 -27.74
C HIS A 215 -0.78 -1.38 -29.04
N ARG A 216 0.50 -1.67 -29.17
CA ARG A 216 1.16 -1.93 -30.44
C ARG A 216 2.00 -3.18 -30.30
#